data_AF-A0A1A7Y326-F1
#
_entry.id   AF-A0A1A7Y326-F1
#
_cell.length_a   1.000
_cell.length_b   1.000
_cell.length_c   1.000
_cell.angle_alpha   90.00
_cell.angle_beta   90.00
_cell.angle_gamma   90.00
#
_symmetry.space_group_name_H-M   'P 1'
#
loop_
_entity.id
_entity.type
_entity.pdbx_description
1 polymer ?
#
loop_
_entity_poly.entity_id
_entity_poly.type
_entity_poly.pdbx_seq_one_letter_code
_entity_poly.pdbx_strand_id
1 'polypeptide(L)'
;ELASLGLSTCIEASSPEGANVNAVPALNAIYELIQIHRRNMCTLEEMEKEQMKKSSTLEHIQMTNSRLKDQLELSIREKSGLHETERQLQLKLKTLQRCLKSEKDEVQKLQSIIASRASQYSHDAKRKEREAAKLKERLSQLLVDRKDKKLAIDVLNNLGRSDGKRSQWRTAKATASHEGEMYKFLLCDYEESQKSLVLENAELKKVLQQMKKEMIHILSPCQASARGATADEEQTESDEDEKTRDSSRDTLDQSCEHAREQLTNSIRLQWRKLKNHVEKLDNKASQVQHQTGSNKDMIPLETHEDEMERMRHEVQQCKEFIHAQQQLLQQRLSTSFDDETAALLNDCYTLEEKERLKEEWRLFEEQKRNFEKERKNFTEAAIRLGREKRAFDDDRAAWFKNQFLNLTPYTDRRRCSSSDGQSAFSIKSEPEIRMSSVKAHKAKASTYTTFSTPKSSRSTAAPSTTDLYRTLRLIPDCSSSMHSNQVWQESSTSGDEDI
;
A
#
# COMPACT_ATOMS: atom_id res chain seq x y z
N GLU A 1 -71.79 -44.59 49.97
CA GLU A 1 -70.70 -44.97 49.04
C GLU A 1 -71.18 -45.73 47.80
N LEU A 2 -71.99 -46.78 47.91
CA LEU A 2 -72.59 -47.43 46.73
C LEU A 2 -73.49 -46.47 45.92
N ALA A 3 -74.21 -45.57 46.60
CA ALA A 3 -75.04 -44.56 45.96
C ALA A 3 -74.27 -43.54 45.11
N SER A 4 -73.07 -43.15 45.53
CA SER A 4 -72.18 -42.26 44.78
C SER A 4 -71.57 -42.90 43.53
N LEU A 5 -71.66 -44.23 43.42
CA LEU A 5 -71.28 -45.01 42.24
C LEU A 5 -72.50 -45.41 41.39
N GLY A 6 -73.70 -44.91 41.72
CA GLY A 6 -74.95 -45.23 41.02
C GLY A 6 -75.56 -46.60 41.39
N LEU A 7 -75.07 -47.28 42.43
CA LEU A 7 -75.45 -48.65 42.81
C LEU A 7 -76.44 -48.72 43.99
N SER A 8 -77.20 -47.65 44.26
CA SER A 8 -78.10 -47.52 45.43
C SER A 8 -79.16 -48.62 45.58
N THR A 9 -79.53 -49.29 44.49
CA THR A 9 -80.69 -50.20 44.43
C THR A 9 -80.37 -51.67 44.74
N CYS A 10 -79.10 -52.03 44.95
CA CYS A 10 -78.71 -53.45 45.05
C CYS A 10 -78.65 -54.02 46.47
N ILE A 11 -78.90 -53.23 47.51
CA ILE A 11 -78.95 -53.71 48.90
C ILE A 11 -80.17 -53.12 49.58
N GLU A 12 -81.35 -53.72 49.38
CA GLU A 12 -82.48 -53.47 50.27
C GLU A 12 -82.19 -54.12 51.63
N ALA A 13 -82.01 -53.30 52.66
CA ALA A 13 -81.95 -53.75 54.04
C ALA A 13 -83.36 -54.12 54.50
N SER A 14 -83.75 -55.38 54.35
CA SER A 14 -85.01 -55.88 54.89
C SER A 14 -84.88 -56.17 56.40
N SER A 15 -85.44 -55.28 57.23
CA SER A 15 -85.90 -55.47 58.63
C SER A 15 -84.89 -55.90 59.74
N PRO A 16 -85.15 -55.61 61.03
CA PRO A 16 -84.14 -55.62 62.10
C PRO A 16 -83.94 -56.97 62.80
N GLU A 17 -84.33 -58.10 62.19
CA GLU A 17 -84.26 -59.40 62.86
C GLU A 17 -83.74 -60.48 61.90
N GLY A 18 -82.46 -60.86 62.06
CA GLY A 18 -81.79 -61.88 61.26
C GLY A 18 -81.00 -61.32 60.08
N ALA A 19 -79.73 -61.00 60.31
CA ALA A 19 -78.78 -60.47 59.33
C ALA A 19 -78.40 -61.50 58.25
N ASN A 20 -79.31 -61.77 57.30
CA ASN A 20 -78.98 -62.57 56.12
C ASN A 20 -79.05 -61.68 54.88
N VAL A 21 -77.89 -61.19 54.45
CA VAL A 21 -77.74 -60.41 53.22
C VAL A 21 -78.14 -61.31 52.06
N ASN A 22 -79.14 -60.90 51.28
CA ASN A 22 -79.52 -61.63 50.06
C ASN A 22 -78.29 -61.71 49.13
N ALA A 23 -77.82 -62.94 48.88
CA ALA A 23 -76.57 -63.18 48.16
C ALA A 23 -76.61 -62.68 46.71
N VAL A 24 -77.78 -62.75 46.05
CA VAL A 24 -77.93 -62.41 44.63
C VAL A 24 -77.79 -60.89 44.36
N PRO A 25 -78.51 -59.98 45.04
CA PRO A 25 -78.29 -58.53 44.92
C PRO A 25 -76.88 -58.09 45.30
N ALA A 26 -76.28 -58.70 46.33
CA ALA A 26 -74.91 -58.42 46.72
C ALA A 26 -73.88 -58.85 45.66
N LEU A 27 -74.02 -60.05 45.08
CA LEU A 27 -73.16 -60.51 43.98
C LEU A 27 -73.31 -59.65 42.73
N ASN A 28 -74.52 -59.23 42.40
CA ASN A 28 -74.76 -58.30 41.27
C ASN A 28 -74.13 -56.93 41.53
N ALA A 29 -74.22 -56.40 42.76
CA ALA A 29 -73.54 -55.15 43.14
C ALA A 29 -72.02 -55.25 43.03
N ILE A 30 -71.44 -56.36 43.48
CA ILE A 30 -70.00 -56.64 43.39
C ILE A 30 -69.59 -56.77 41.92
N TYR A 31 -70.37 -57.46 41.10
CA TYR A 31 -70.11 -57.59 39.67
C TYR A 31 -70.14 -56.23 38.97
N GLU A 32 -71.15 -55.39 39.21
CA GLU A 32 -71.21 -54.05 38.64
C GLU A 32 -70.07 -53.16 39.14
N LEU A 33 -69.68 -53.26 40.41
CA LEU A 33 -68.54 -52.55 40.96
C LEU A 33 -67.23 -52.94 40.27
N ILE A 34 -67.01 -54.25 40.02
CA ILE A 34 -65.85 -54.75 39.26
C ILE A 34 -65.89 -54.22 37.82
N GLN A 35 -67.06 -54.19 37.18
CA GLN A 35 -67.19 -53.69 35.81
C GLN A 35 -66.94 -52.18 35.72
N ILE A 36 -67.43 -51.39 36.68
CA ILE A 36 -67.12 -49.96 36.79
C ILE A 36 -65.62 -49.77 37.00
N HIS A 37 -65.01 -50.52 37.91
CA HIS A 37 -63.56 -50.44 38.15
C HIS A 37 -62.76 -50.76 36.89
N ARG A 38 -63.11 -51.83 36.15
CA ARG A 38 -62.46 -52.17 34.88
C ARG A 38 -62.59 -51.08 33.82
N ARG A 39 -63.78 -50.50 33.65
CA ARG A 39 -63.98 -49.37 32.72
C ARG A 39 -63.16 -48.15 33.13
N ASN A 40 -63.13 -47.82 34.42
CA ASN A 40 -62.33 -46.72 34.95
C ASN A 40 -60.82 -46.95 34.77
N MET A 41 -60.35 -48.19 34.93
CA MET A 41 -58.94 -48.53 34.66
C MET A 41 -58.62 -48.38 33.17
N CYS A 42 -59.47 -48.87 32.27
CA CYS A 42 -59.28 -48.68 30.83
C CYS A 42 -59.25 -47.19 30.44
N THR A 43 -60.17 -46.37 30.95
CA THR A 43 -60.19 -44.93 30.64
C THR A 43 -58.98 -44.20 31.21
N LEU A 44 -58.51 -44.58 32.41
CA LEU A 44 -57.31 -44.04 33.01
C LEU A 44 -56.07 -44.38 32.18
N GLU A 45 -55.91 -45.64 31.76
CA GLU A 45 -54.82 -46.06 30.86
C GLU A 45 -54.85 -45.31 29.51
N GLU A 46 -56.03 -45.08 28.93
CA GLU A 46 -56.20 -44.29 27.70
C GLU A 46 -55.76 -42.84 27.91
N MET A 47 -56.17 -42.21 29.02
CA MET A 47 -55.75 -40.85 29.36
C MET A 47 -54.24 -40.75 29.60
N GLU A 48 -53.63 -41.73 30.27
CA GLU A 48 -52.18 -41.78 30.47
C GLU A 48 -51.43 -41.91 29.14
N LYS A 49 -51.89 -42.78 28.23
CA LYS A 49 -51.32 -42.91 26.89
C LYS A 49 -51.41 -41.60 26.11
N GLU A 50 -52.56 -40.93 26.15
CA GLU A 50 -52.74 -39.62 25.51
C GLU A 50 -51.87 -38.53 26.16
N GLN A 51 -51.70 -38.56 27.48
CA GLN A 51 -50.82 -37.65 28.19
C GLN A 51 -49.36 -37.83 27.75
N MET A 52 -48.88 -39.07 27.64
CA MET A 52 -47.52 -39.36 27.18
C MET A 52 -47.29 -38.91 25.73
N LYS A 53 -48.27 -39.13 24.83
CA LYS A 53 -48.21 -38.62 23.45
C LYS A 53 -48.14 -37.09 23.40
N LYS A 54 -48.96 -36.41 24.21
CA LYS A 54 -48.94 -34.94 24.29
C LYS A 54 -47.63 -34.41 24.87
N SER A 55 -47.06 -35.07 25.89
CA SER A 55 -45.74 -34.71 26.44
C SER A 55 -44.66 -34.82 25.37
N SER A 56 -44.59 -35.96 24.67
CA SER A 56 -43.59 -36.18 23.63
C SER A 56 -43.71 -35.20 22.46
N THR A 57 -44.93 -34.88 22.02
CA THR A 57 -45.14 -33.87 20.96
C THR A 57 -44.77 -32.47 21.44
N LEU A 58 -45.08 -32.11 22.69
CA LEU A 58 -44.69 -30.84 23.28
C LEU A 58 -43.16 -30.71 23.37
N GLU A 59 -42.47 -31.75 23.83
CA GLU A 59 -41.00 -31.79 23.91
C GLU A 59 -40.37 -31.63 22.51
N HIS A 60 -40.91 -32.32 21.50
CA HIS A 60 -40.44 -32.19 20.12
C HIS A 60 -40.63 -30.76 19.58
N ILE A 61 -41.79 -30.14 19.83
CA ILE A 61 -42.05 -28.75 19.45
C ILE A 61 -41.12 -27.79 20.20
N GLN A 62 -40.87 -28.01 21.49
CA GLN A 62 -39.95 -27.20 22.27
C GLN A 62 -38.52 -27.31 21.75
N MET A 63 -38.04 -28.52 21.47
CA MET A 63 -36.70 -28.75 20.91
C MET A 63 -36.53 -28.07 19.54
N THR A 64 -37.51 -28.24 18.66
CA THR A 64 -37.48 -27.61 17.33
C THR A 64 -37.58 -26.09 17.42
N ASN A 65 -38.38 -25.55 18.34
CA ASN A 65 -38.49 -24.12 18.59
C ASN A 65 -37.16 -23.53 19.10
N SER A 66 -36.48 -24.20 20.04
CA SER A 66 -35.16 -23.78 20.53
C SER A 66 -34.13 -23.77 19.41
N ARG A 67 -34.06 -24.84 18.60
CA ARG A 67 -33.16 -24.90 17.44
C ARG A 67 -33.40 -23.77 16.44
N LEU A 68 -34.67 -23.46 16.14
CA LEU A 68 -35.02 -22.37 15.23
C LEU A 68 -34.67 -21.00 15.80
N LYS A 69 -34.80 -20.80 17.12
CA LYS A 69 -34.34 -19.58 17.80
C LYS A 69 -32.83 -19.39 17.68
N ASP A 70 -32.05 -20.45 17.90
CA ASP A 70 -30.59 -20.38 17.78
C ASP A 70 -30.16 -20.05 16.34
N GLN A 71 -30.82 -20.67 15.34
CA GLN A 71 -30.58 -20.34 13.93
C GLN A 71 -30.95 -18.90 13.59
N LEU A 72 -32.06 -18.39 14.13
CA LEU A 72 -32.46 -17.00 13.95
C LEU A 72 -31.43 -16.05 14.57
N GLU A 73 -30.94 -16.35 15.78
CA GLU A 73 -29.95 -15.52 16.45
C GLU A 73 -28.60 -15.53 15.71
N LEU A 74 -28.16 -16.68 15.20
CA LEU A 74 -27.00 -16.79 14.33
C LEU A 74 -27.15 -15.94 13.07
N SER A 75 -28.29 -16.05 12.37
CA SER A 75 -28.57 -15.26 11.17
C SER A 75 -28.61 -13.75 11.45
N ILE A 76 -29.14 -13.34 12.62
CA ILE A 76 -29.12 -11.94 13.06
C ILE A 76 -27.68 -11.45 13.25
N ARG A 77 -26.83 -12.24 13.94
CA ARG A 77 -25.42 -11.88 14.14
C ARG A 77 -24.65 -11.78 12.82
N GLU A 78 -24.85 -12.74 11.92
CA GLU A 78 -24.25 -12.72 10.58
C GLU A 78 -24.70 -11.49 9.78
N LYS A 79 -26.00 -11.20 9.77
CA LYS A 79 -26.55 -10.01 9.11
C LYS A 79 -25.96 -8.72 9.67
N SER A 80 -25.81 -8.60 10.99
CA SER A 80 -25.15 -7.45 11.62
C SER A 80 -23.68 -7.34 11.22
N GLY A 81 -22.95 -8.46 11.14
CA GLY A 81 -21.57 -8.50 10.66
C GLY A 81 -21.46 -8.01 9.20
N LEU A 82 -22.31 -8.53 8.32
CA LEU A 82 -22.37 -8.08 6.92
C LEU A 82 -22.68 -6.59 6.81
N HIS A 83 -23.65 -6.09 7.58
CA HIS A 83 -24.01 -4.67 7.56
C HIS A 83 -22.85 -3.75 7.98
N GLU A 84 -22.05 -4.14 8.97
CA GLU A 84 -20.86 -3.36 9.36
C GLU A 84 -19.78 -3.40 8.27
N THR A 85 -19.57 -4.55 7.61
CA THR A 85 -18.62 -4.62 6.47
C THR A 85 -19.08 -3.76 5.29
N GLU A 86 -20.39 -3.73 5.00
CA GLU A 86 -20.98 -2.87 3.99
C GLU A 86 -20.75 -1.39 4.35
N ARG A 87 -21.01 -1.00 5.59
CA ARG A 87 -20.75 0.36 6.09
C ARG A 87 -19.29 0.78 5.90
N GLN A 88 -18.34 -0.10 6.21
CA GLN A 88 -16.91 0.15 6.03
C GLN A 88 -16.53 0.30 4.56
N LEU A 89 -17.06 -0.54 3.67
CA LEU A 89 -16.84 -0.42 2.23
C LEU A 89 -17.44 0.87 1.67
N GLN A 90 -18.64 1.27 2.11
CA GLN A 90 -19.24 2.55 1.73
C GLN A 90 -18.38 3.75 2.17
N LEU A 91 -17.78 3.71 3.37
CA LEU A 91 -16.85 4.75 3.84
C LEU A 91 -15.57 4.80 3.00
N LYS A 92 -15.00 3.64 2.65
CA LYS A 92 -13.83 3.55 1.76
C LYS A 92 -14.15 4.13 0.38
N LEU A 93 -15.30 3.78 -0.19
CA LEU A 93 -15.75 4.30 -1.49
C LEU A 93 -15.89 5.82 -1.47
N LYS A 94 -16.55 6.38 -0.44
CA LYS A 94 -16.67 7.84 -0.27
C LYS A 94 -15.32 8.54 -0.14
N THR A 95 -14.37 7.91 0.54
CA THR A 95 -13.00 8.46 0.70
C THR A 95 -12.26 8.46 -0.63
N LEU A 96 -12.26 7.33 -1.35
CA LEU A 96 -11.65 7.22 -2.68
C LEU A 96 -12.28 8.18 -3.68
N GLN A 97 -13.60 8.38 -3.63
CA GLN A 97 -14.31 9.34 -4.46
C GLN A 97 -13.84 10.79 -4.20
N ARG A 98 -13.57 11.14 -2.94
CA ARG A 98 -13.03 12.45 -2.57
C ARG A 98 -11.60 12.63 -3.10
N CYS A 99 -10.74 11.61 -2.95
CA CYS A 99 -9.38 11.61 -3.50
C CYS A 99 -9.40 11.74 -5.03
N LEU A 100 -10.25 10.97 -5.71
CA LEU A 100 -10.38 11.07 -7.16
C LEU A 100 -10.83 12.47 -7.59
N LYS A 101 -11.72 13.11 -6.82
CA LYS A 101 -12.15 14.47 -7.10
C LYS A 101 -11.02 15.48 -6.92
N SER A 102 -10.22 15.38 -5.85
CA SER A 102 -9.07 16.27 -5.65
C SER A 102 -8.00 16.09 -6.73
N GLU A 103 -7.70 14.86 -7.15
CA GLU A 103 -6.75 14.58 -8.24
C GLU A 103 -7.26 15.16 -9.57
N LYS A 104 -8.55 15.03 -9.87
CA LYS A 104 -9.15 15.65 -11.08
C LYS A 104 -9.01 17.18 -11.06
N ASP A 105 -9.22 17.80 -9.91
CA ASP A 105 -9.13 19.26 -9.77
C ASP A 105 -7.66 19.73 -9.91
N GLU A 106 -6.68 18.98 -9.38
CA GLU A 106 -5.25 19.29 -9.56
C GLU A 106 -4.81 19.09 -11.01
N VAL A 107 -5.24 18.00 -11.67
CA VAL A 107 -4.98 17.80 -13.11
C VAL A 107 -5.53 18.96 -13.93
N GLN A 108 -6.77 19.41 -13.66
CA GLN A 108 -7.37 20.54 -14.36
C GLN A 108 -6.58 21.84 -14.14
N LYS A 109 -6.11 22.08 -12.92
CA LYS A 109 -5.25 23.22 -12.59
C LYS A 109 -3.91 23.16 -13.33
N LEU A 110 -3.26 22.00 -13.35
CA LEU A 110 -2.01 21.80 -14.09
C LEU A 110 -2.21 21.98 -15.60
N GLN A 111 -3.30 21.49 -16.17
CA GLN A 111 -3.65 21.73 -17.58
C GLN A 111 -3.81 23.22 -17.87
N SER A 112 -4.45 23.99 -16.98
CA SER A 112 -4.57 25.45 -17.10
C SER A 112 -3.20 26.15 -17.06
N ILE A 113 -2.30 25.72 -16.16
CA ILE A 113 -0.91 26.23 -16.09
C ILE A 113 -0.13 25.90 -17.37
N ILE A 114 -0.26 24.69 -17.90
CA ILE A 114 0.40 24.29 -19.16
C ILE A 114 -0.11 25.13 -20.32
N ALA A 115 -1.44 25.29 -20.45
CA ALA A 115 -2.05 26.10 -21.51
C ALA A 115 -1.62 27.57 -21.44
N SER A 116 -1.62 28.16 -20.24
CA SER A 116 -1.17 29.55 -20.04
C SER A 116 0.32 29.72 -20.37
N ARG A 117 1.19 28.78 -19.95
CA ARG A 117 2.61 28.77 -20.33
C ARG A 117 2.83 28.63 -21.83
N ALA A 118 2.10 27.74 -22.50
CA ALA A 118 2.18 27.57 -23.95
C ALA A 118 1.82 28.88 -24.68
N SER A 119 0.77 29.58 -24.23
CA SER A 119 0.40 30.90 -24.76
C SER A 119 1.51 31.94 -24.53
N GLN A 120 2.08 31.99 -23.33
CA GLN A 120 3.18 32.89 -23.00
C GLN A 120 4.41 32.65 -23.88
N TYR A 121 4.83 31.39 -24.06
CA TYR A 121 5.96 31.05 -24.94
C TYR A 121 5.68 31.38 -26.39
N SER A 122 4.45 31.16 -26.88
CA SER A 122 4.06 31.56 -28.24
C SER A 122 4.17 33.08 -28.43
N HIS A 123 3.72 33.86 -27.45
CA HIS A 123 3.82 35.31 -27.50
C HIS A 123 5.28 35.78 -27.48
N ASP A 124 6.10 35.24 -26.59
CA ASP A 124 7.52 35.57 -26.48
C ASP A 124 8.31 35.18 -27.72
N ALA A 125 8.04 34.00 -28.29
CA ALA A 125 8.61 33.56 -29.56
C ALA A 125 8.27 34.54 -30.70
N LYS A 126 7.00 34.94 -30.83
CA LYS A 126 6.58 35.95 -31.81
C LYS A 126 7.22 37.31 -31.57
N ARG A 127 7.45 37.72 -30.31
CA ARG A 127 8.17 38.97 -30.00
C ARG A 127 9.61 38.88 -30.49
N LYS A 128 10.30 37.77 -30.19
CA LYS A 128 11.69 37.53 -30.62
C LYS A 128 11.83 37.42 -32.13
N GLU A 129 10.87 36.80 -32.81
CA GLU A 129 10.84 36.75 -34.27
C GLU A 129 10.73 38.15 -34.88
N ARG A 130 9.88 39.03 -34.34
CA ARG A 130 9.77 40.43 -34.80
C ARG A 130 11.05 41.22 -34.52
N GLU A 131 11.69 41.02 -33.38
CA GLU A 131 13.00 41.64 -33.07
C GLU A 131 14.08 41.18 -34.05
N ALA A 132 14.14 39.87 -34.34
CA ALA A 132 15.06 39.29 -35.30
C ALA A 132 14.80 39.80 -36.73
N ALA A 133 13.54 39.93 -37.13
CA ALA A 133 13.16 40.49 -38.42
C ALA A 133 13.61 41.96 -38.55
N LYS A 134 13.38 42.80 -37.53
CA LYS A 134 13.87 44.19 -37.50
C LYS A 134 15.40 44.28 -37.57
N LEU A 135 16.11 43.39 -36.88
CA LEU A 135 17.58 43.35 -36.93
C LEU A 135 18.08 42.91 -38.32
N LYS A 136 17.41 41.93 -38.94
CA LYS A 136 17.69 41.53 -40.33
C LYS A 136 17.47 42.69 -41.30
N GLU A 137 16.37 43.43 -41.18
CA GLU A 137 16.08 44.59 -42.02
C GLU A 137 17.14 45.70 -41.85
N ARG A 138 17.53 46.03 -40.62
CA ARG A 138 18.61 47.01 -40.36
C ARG A 138 19.94 46.56 -40.95
N LEU A 139 20.28 45.27 -40.83
CA LEU A 139 21.50 44.73 -41.42
C LEU A 139 21.46 44.82 -42.95
N SER A 140 20.34 44.45 -43.56
CA SER A 140 20.13 44.60 -45.00
C SER A 140 20.26 46.06 -45.44
N GLN A 141 19.66 47.01 -44.72
CA GLN A 141 19.79 48.45 -45.00
C GLN A 141 21.25 48.90 -44.93
N LEU A 142 22.00 48.51 -43.88
CA LEU A 142 23.42 48.84 -43.75
C LEU A 142 24.28 48.24 -44.88
N LEU A 143 23.92 47.05 -45.37
CA LEU A 143 24.60 46.42 -46.49
C LEU A 143 24.30 47.11 -47.82
N VAL A 144 23.11 47.66 -48.01
CA VAL A 144 22.73 48.47 -49.19
C VAL A 144 23.43 49.84 -49.13
N ASP A 145 23.34 50.56 -48.01
CA ASP A 145 23.94 51.89 -47.83
C ASP A 145 25.48 51.88 -47.97
N ARG A 146 26.14 50.76 -47.67
CA ARG A 146 27.60 50.58 -47.86
C ARG A 146 28.02 50.36 -49.31
N LYS A 147 27.12 49.98 -50.22
CA LYS A 147 27.45 49.82 -51.64
C LYS A 147 27.52 51.18 -52.36
N ASP A 148 26.78 52.18 -51.87
CA ASP A 148 26.69 53.51 -52.50
C ASP A 148 27.72 54.53 -51.98
N LYS A 149 28.43 54.24 -50.87
CA LYS A 149 29.47 55.10 -50.31
C LYS A 149 30.85 54.44 -50.44
N LYS A 150 31.70 55.02 -51.30
CA LYS A 150 33.12 54.67 -51.49
C LYS A 150 33.80 54.47 -50.13
N LEU A 151 34.54 53.36 -50.00
CA LEU A 151 35.27 52.90 -48.80
C LEU A 151 36.20 53.99 -48.21
N ALA A 152 35.66 54.85 -47.34
CA ALA A 152 36.41 55.67 -46.41
C ALA A 152 36.07 55.17 -45.00
N ILE A 153 37.10 54.77 -44.24
CA ILE A 153 36.94 54.41 -42.84
C ILE A 153 36.77 55.73 -42.07
N ASP A 154 35.53 56.20 -41.96
CA ASP A 154 35.17 57.20 -40.98
C ASP A 154 34.82 56.49 -39.67
N VAL A 155 35.73 56.61 -38.69
CA VAL A 155 35.44 56.25 -37.30
C VAL A 155 34.58 57.37 -36.71
N LEU A 156 33.32 57.46 -37.13
CA LEU A 156 32.33 58.36 -36.53
C LEU A 156 31.44 57.61 -35.56
N ASN A 157 31.93 57.60 -34.30
CA ASN A 157 31.22 57.56 -33.03
C ASN A 157 32.01 56.70 -32.04
N ASN A 158 32.77 57.37 -31.16
CA ASN A 158 33.06 56.83 -29.85
C ASN A 158 31.73 56.37 -29.25
N LEU A 159 31.59 55.09 -28.90
CA LEU A 159 30.43 54.55 -28.19
C LEU A 159 30.39 55.11 -26.76
N GLY A 160 30.16 56.42 -26.63
CA GLY A 160 29.76 57.07 -25.40
C GLY A 160 28.25 57.15 -25.39
N ARG A 161 27.58 56.27 -24.64
CA ARG A 161 26.16 56.46 -24.30
C ARG A 161 26.03 57.76 -23.51
N SER A 162 24.95 58.51 -23.68
CA SER A 162 24.66 59.76 -22.95
C SER A 162 24.56 59.63 -21.43
N ASP A 163 24.59 58.40 -20.90
CA ASP A 163 24.60 58.05 -19.47
C ASP A 163 26.01 57.64 -18.96
N GLY A 164 27.06 57.70 -19.79
CA GLY A 164 28.44 57.37 -19.39
C GLY A 164 28.70 55.89 -19.01
N LYS A 165 27.66 55.05 -18.95
CA LYS A 165 27.79 53.63 -18.56
C LYS A 165 27.89 52.73 -19.79
N ARG A 166 29.04 52.04 -19.90
CA ARG A 166 29.36 51.02 -20.91
C ARG A 166 28.34 49.87 -20.84
N SER A 167 27.82 49.44 -21.98
CA SER A 167 27.04 48.20 -22.09
C SER A 167 27.94 47.03 -21.68
N GLN A 168 27.68 46.45 -20.50
CA GLN A 168 28.37 45.24 -20.07
C GLN A 168 27.84 44.10 -20.93
N TRP A 169 28.71 43.58 -21.81
CA TRP A 169 28.53 42.26 -22.39
C TRP A 169 28.33 41.27 -21.24
N ARG A 170 27.62 40.15 -21.45
CA ARG A 170 27.49 39.06 -20.45
C ARG A 170 28.88 38.53 -20.10
N THR A 171 29.54 39.22 -19.19
CA THR A 171 30.84 38.88 -18.63
C THR A 171 30.63 37.78 -17.60
N ALA A 172 31.66 36.97 -17.36
CA ALA A 172 31.69 35.96 -16.30
C ALA A 172 31.18 36.49 -14.95
N LYS A 173 31.30 37.80 -14.69
CA LYS A 173 30.79 38.49 -13.52
C LYS A 173 29.25 38.51 -13.40
N ALA A 174 28.51 38.54 -14.51
CA ALA A 174 27.04 38.53 -14.53
C ALA A 174 26.47 37.10 -14.39
N THR A 175 27.15 36.10 -14.96
CA THR A 175 26.82 34.68 -14.74
C THR A 175 27.19 34.25 -13.32
N ALA A 176 28.35 34.69 -12.81
CA ALA A 176 28.74 34.49 -11.40
C ALA A 176 27.81 35.22 -10.42
N SER A 177 27.21 36.35 -10.82
CA SER A 177 26.18 37.03 -10.01
C SER A 177 24.90 36.20 -9.92
N HIS A 178 24.43 35.64 -11.03
CA HIS A 178 23.22 34.81 -11.03
C HIS A 178 23.44 33.45 -10.33
N GLU A 179 24.61 32.86 -10.51
CA GLU A 179 25.03 31.65 -9.80
C GLU A 179 25.20 31.93 -8.29
N GLY A 180 25.71 33.10 -7.91
CA GLY A 180 25.75 33.56 -6.53
C GLY A 180 24.38 33.80 -5.92
N GLU A 181 23.42 34.33 -6.68
CA GLU A 181 22.02 34.46 -6.27
C GLU A 181 21.34 33.10 -6.09
N MET A 182 21.64 32.15 -6.97
CA MET A 182 21.16 30.76 -6.87
C MET A 182 21.74 30.07 -5.63
N TYR A 183 23.05 30.18 -5.38
CA TYR A 183 23.67 29.65 -4.16
C TYR A 183 23.12 30.33 -2.91
N LYS A 184 22.87 31.64 -2.95
CA LYS A 184 22.23 32.37 -1.85
C LYS A 184 20.83 31.85 -1.57
N PHE A 185 20.02 31.62 -2.61
CA PHE A 185 18.68 31.05 -2.45
C PHE A 185 18.72 29.64 -1.86
N LEU A 186 19.61 28.78 -2.37
CA LEU A 186 19.80 27.42 -1.87
C LEU A 186 20.23 27.44 -0.40
N LEU A 187 21.17 28.31 -0.03
CA LEU A 187 21.60 28.49 1.36
C LEU A 187 20.46 29.00 2.25
N CYS A 188 19.64 29.93 1.79
CA CYS A 188 18.47 30.38 2.54
C CYS A 188 17.47 29.24 2.79
N ASP A 189 17.20 28.38 1.80
CA ASP A 189 16.30 27.23 1.95
C ASP A 189 16.88 26.20 2.94
N TYR A 190 18.19 25.93 2.87
CA TYR A 190 18.88 25.09 3.86
C TYR A 190 18.86 25.72 5.27
N GLU A 191 19.05 27.03 5.40
CA GLU A 191 18.96 27.74 6.68
C GLU A 191 17.53 27.68 7.26
N GLU A 192 16.50 27.79 6.43
CA GLU A 192 15.10 27.65 6.83
C GLU A 192 14.79 26.22 7.28
N SER A 193 15.22 25.22 6.51
CA SER A 193 15.11 23.80 6.87
C SER A 193 15.85 23.50 8.19
N GLN A 194 17.07 24.02 8.37
CA GLN A 194 17.84 23.88 9.60
C GLN A 194 17.13 24.53 10.79
N LYS A 195 16.57 25.73 10.63
CA LYS A 195 15.78 26.40 11.68
C LYS A 195 14.56 25.58 12.07
N SER A 196 13.83 25.06 11.08
CA SER A 196 12.67 24.19 11.30
C SER A 196 13.05 22.93 12.08
N LEU A 197 14.14 22.27 11.66
CA LEU A 197 14.66 21.07 12.33
C LEU A 197 15.11 21.36 13.77
N VAL A 198 15.74 22.50 14.03
CA VAL A 198 16.13 22.91 15.39
C VAL A 198 14.91 23.16 16.28
N LEU A 199 13.84 23.76 15.74
CA LEU A 199 12.58 23.95 16.47
C LEU A 199 11.92 22.62 16.80
N GLU A 200 11.79 21.73 15.81
CA GLU A 200 11.26 20.38 16.02
C GLU A 200 12.10 19.60 17.05
N ASN A 201 13.43 19.68 16.98
CA ASN A 201 14.31 19.04 17.94
C ASN A 201 14.13 19.60 19.37
N ALA A 202 13.87 20.91 19.50
CA ALA A 202 13.55 21.53 20.78
C ALA A 202 12.19 21.07 21.33
N GLU A 203 11.19 20.91 20.47
CA GLU A 203 9.87 20.35 20.84
C GLU A 203 9.98 18.89 21.27
N LEU A 204 10.70 18.06 20.51
CA LEU A 204 10.97 16.67 20.87
C LEU A 204 11.69 16.56 22.22
N LYS A 205 12.66 17.44 22.49
CA LYS A 205 13.33 17.52 23.79
C LYS A 205 12.35 17.89 24.92
N LYS A 206 11.41 18.81 24.70
CA LYS A 206 10.38 19.17 25.69
C LYS A 206 9.48 17.98 25.99
N VAL A 207 9.00 17.27 24.96
CA VAL A 207 8.17 16.06 25.12
C VAL A 207 8.94 14.99 25.89
N LEU A 208 10.20 14.76 25.56
CA LEU A 208 11.04 13.79 26.25
C LEU A 208 11.27 14.15 27.73
N GLN A 209 11.49 15.42 28.05
CA GLN A 209 11.62 15.87 29.44
C GLN A 209 10.30 15.77 30.21
N GLN A 210 9.17 16.04 29.54
CA GLN A 210 7.85 15.89 30.14
C GLN A 210 7.55 14.41 30.45
N MET A 211 7.79 13.52 29.49
CA MET A 211 7.68 12.07 29.71
C MET A 211 8.61 11.62 30.84
N LYS A 212 9.85 12.10 30.88
CA LYS A 212 10.77 11.81 31.99
C LYS A 212 10.21 12.27 33.33
N LYS A 213 9.64 13.48 33.41
CA LYS A 213 9.04 14.03 34.63
C LYS A 213 7.85 13.21 35.09
N GLU A 214 6.97 12.82 34.18
CA GLU A 214 5.83 11.94 34.46
C GLU A 214 6.27 10.55 34.90
N MET A 215 7.27 9.98 34.24
CA MET A 215 7.82 8.69 34.60
C MET A 215 8.49 8.72 35.98
N ILE A 216 9.21 9.79 36.32
CA ILE A 216 9.75 10.02 37.67
C ILE A 216 8.63 10.23 38.68
N HIS A 217 7.55 10.93 38.34
CA HIS A 217 6.40 11.11 39.24
C HIS A 217 5.68 9.78 39.52
N ILE A 218 5.59 8.89 38.52
CA ILE A 218 4.98 7.56 38.65
C ILE A 218 5.91 6.59 39.40
N LEU A 219 7.22 6.69 39.18
CA LEU A 219 8.21 5.75 39.71
C LEU A 219 8.87 6.20 41.01
N SER A 220 8.73 7.46 41.43
CA SER A 220 9.30 7.94 42.69
C SER A 220 8.58 7.26 43.85
N PRO A 221 9.28 6.42 44.64
CA PRO A 221 8.75 5.96 45.91
C PRO A 221 8.61 7.20 46.80
N CYS A 222 7.42 7.43 47.36
CA CYS A 222 7.23 8.44 48.39
C CYS A 222 8.11 8.05 49.59
N GLN A 223 9.32 8.63 49.67
CA GLN A 223 10.23 8.41 50.78
C GLN A 223 9.69 9.19 51.98
N ALA A 224 8.96 8.48 52.82
CA ALA A 224 9.07 8.70 54.25
C ALA A 224 10.44 8.17 54.69
N SER A 225 11.35 9.05 55.13
CA SER A 225 12.34 8.66 56.12
C SER A 225 12.81 9.88 56.91
N ALA A 226 12.51 9.84 58.20
CA ALA A 226 13.12 10.64 59.24
C ALA A 226 14.28 9.84 59.89
N ARG A 227 15.45 10.47 60.04
CA ARG A 227 16.51 10.26 61.08
C ARG A 227 17.76 11.04 60.63
N GLY A 228 18.51 11.82 61.43
CA GLY A 228 18.54 12.08 62.87
C GLY A 228 20.00 12.19 63.35
N ALA A 229 20.37 13.37 63.90
CA ALA A 229 21.46 13.71 64.86
C ALA A 229 22.95 13.87 64.42
N THR A 230 23.57 15.02 64.71
CA THR A 230 24.47 15.27 65.89
C THR A 230 25.11 16.70 65.90
N ALA A 231 25.08 17.35 67.09
CA ALA A 231 25.99 18.34 67.77
C ALA A 231 26.77 19.44 66.97
N ASP A 232 26.98 20.71 67.37
CA ASP A 232 27.01 21.44 68.66
C ASP A 232 26.85 22.98 68.42
N GLU A 233 26.38 23.73 69.46
CA GLU A 233 26.57 25.17 69.86
C GLU A 233 26.37 26.31 68.81
N GLU A 234 25.69 27.47 68.99
CA GLU A 234 25.31 28.39 70.09
C GLU A 234 24.22 29.39 69.59
N GLN A 235 23.33 29.92 70.48
CA GLN A 235 22.63 31.25 70.53
C GLN A 235 21.89 31.85 69.27
N THR A 236 20.73 32.54 69.26
CA THR A 236 19.86 33.27 70.23
C THR A 236 18.54 33.74 69.53
N GLU A 237 17.45 33.84 70.33
CA GLU A 237 16.40 34.89 70.38
C GLU A 237 15.16 35.00 69.42
N SER A 238 13.99 35.20 70.07
CA SER A 238 12.76 35.95 69.68
C SER A 238 11.71 35.29 68.73
N ASP A 239 10.41 35.60 68.74
CA ASP A 239 9.31 35.78 69.72
C ASP A 239 8.00 35.81 68.87
N GLU A 240 6.86 35.36 69.41
CA GLU A 240 5.44 35.59 68.98
C GLU A 240 5.01 35.48 67.47
N ASP A 241 4.38 34.35 67.06
CA ASP A 241 3.18 34.28 66.15
C ASP A 241 2.81 32.82 65.74
N GLU A 242 2.13 32.03 66.59
CA GLU A 242 1.73 30.62 66.26
C GLU A 242 0.38 30.24 66.92
N LYS A 243 -0.70 31.03 66.74
CA LYS A 243 -2.03 30.61 67.25
C LYS A 243 -3.25 30.88 66.38
N THR A 244 -3.14 31.68 65.32
CA THR A 244 -4.19 31.83 64.28
C THR A 244 -3.91 30.98 63.04
N ARG A 245 -2.72 30.37 62.94
CA ARG A 245 -2.31 29.49 61.85
C ARG A 245 -2.82 28.04 62.02
N ASP A 246 -3.01 27.60 63.26
CA ASP A 246 -3.37 26.22 63.61
C ASP A 246 -4.79 25.85 63.15
N SER A 247 -5.76 26.77 63.24
CA SER A 247 -7.15 26.48 62.87
C SER A 247 -7.36 26.33 61.34
N SER A 248 -6.65 27.09 60.51
CA SER A 248 -6.72 26.93 59.04
C SER A 248 -5.94 25.69 58.57
N ARG A 249 -4.91 25.30 59.34
CA ARG A 249 -4.12 24.09 59.12
C ARG A 249 -4.93 22.84 59.46
N ASP A 250 -5.66 22.82 60.59
CA ASP A 250 -6.58 21.74 60.97
C ASP A 250 -7.75 21.55 59.98
N THR A 251 -8.28 22.65 59.44
CA THR A 251 -9.39 22.58 58.46
C THR A 251 -8.94 22.01 57.10
N LEU A 252 -7.71 22.35 56.67
CA LEU A 252 -7.07 21.75 55.49
C LEU A 252 -6.64 20.30 55.74
N ASP A 253 -6.20 19.97 56.95
CA ASP A 253 -5.83 18.62 57.35
C ASP A 253 -7.07 17.70 57.31
N GLN A 254 -8.21 18.16 57.82
CA GLN A 254 -9.49 17.44 57.73
C GLN A 254 -9.96 17.23 56.28
N SER A 255 -9.75 18.22 55.40
CA SER A 255 -10.04 18.08 53.97
C SER A 255 -9.12 17.06 53.29
N CYS A 256 -7.84 17.04 53.69
CA CYS A 256 -6.85 16.08 53.21
C CYS A 256 -7.12 14.66 53.73
N GLU A 257 -7.53 14.53 55.00
CA GLU A 257 -7.98 13.28 55.59
C GLU A 257 -9.23 12.75 54.88
N HIS A 258 -10.21 13.61 54.58
CA HIS A 258 -11.39 13.22 53.81
C HIS A 258 -11.02 12.76 52.40
N ALA A 259 -10.12 13.46 51.70
CA ALA A 259 -9.65 13.06 50.37
C ALA A 259 -8.84 11.75 50.41
N ARG A 260 -8.01 11.55 51.45
CA ARG A 260 -7.31 10.29 51.71
C ARG A 260 -8.29 9.15 51.96
N GLU A 261 -9.34 9.39 52.72
CA GLU A 261 -10.33 8.37 53.04
C GLU A 261 -11.18 8.00 51.81
N GLN A 262 -11.58 8.98 51.00
CA GLN A 262 -12.23 8.76 49.69
C GLN A 262 -11.34 7.93 48.76
N LEU A 263 -10.05 8.28 48.66
CA LEU A 263 -9.09 7.53 47.84
C LEU A 263 -8.88 6.11 48.37
N THR A 264 -8.76 5.95 49.69
CA THR A 264 -8.59 4.64 50.34
C THR A 264 -9.83 3.76 50.12
N ASN A 265 -11.03 4.34 50.21
CA ASN A 265 -12.28 3.63 49.94
C ASN A 265 -12.42 3.27 48.46
N SER A 266 -12.00 4.15 47.54
CA SER A 266 -11.93 3.86 46.10
C SER A 266 -10.97 2.70 45.80
N ILE A 267 -9.76 2.72 46.37
CA ILE A 267 -8.78 1.64 46.22
C ILE A 267 -9.30 0.34 46.83
N ARG A 268 -9.90 0.38 48.02
CA ARG A 268 -10.53 -0.81 48.63
C ARG A 268 -11.66 -1.36 47.78
N LEU A 269 -12.46 -0.51 47.14
CA LEU A 269 -13.53 -0.94 46.24
C LEU A 269 -12.97 -1.57 44.96
N GLN A 270 -11.94 -0.97 44.35
CA GLN A 270 -11.26 -1.53 43.18
C GLN A 270 -10.54 -2.84 43.53
N TRP A 271 -9.92 -2.93 44.71
CA TRP A 271 -9.32 -4.16 45.23
C TRP A 271 -10.37 -5.24 45.43
N ARG A 272 -11.55 -4.92 45.96
CA ARG A 272 -12.65 -5.89 46.08
C ARG A 272 -13.17 -6.34 44.73
N LYS A 273 -13.29 -5.43 43.75
CA LYS A 273 -13.66 -5.78 42.36
C LYS A 273 -12.62 -6.69 41.72
N LEU A 274 -11.33 -6.38 41.88
CA LEU A 274 -10.23 -7.18 41.39
C LEU A 274 -10.19 -8.54 42.09
N LYS A 275 -10.30 -8.59 43.41
CA LYS A 275 -10.35 -9.82 44.20
C LYS A 275 -11.50 -10.70 43.74
N ASN A 276 -12.71 -10.15 43.56
CA ASN A 276 -13.86 -10.89 43.03
C ASN A 276 -13.62 -11.38 41.60
N HIS A 277 -12.89 -10.62 40.77
CA HIS A 277 -12.55 -11.03 39.41
C HIS A 277 -11.50 -12.16 39.41
N VAL A 278 -10.47 -12.03 40.25
CA VAL A 278 -9.45 -13.06 40.47
C VAL A 278 -10.08 -14.33 41.05
N GLU A 279 -10.99 -14.22 42.02
CA GLU A 279 -11.73 -15.37 42.56
C GLU A 279 -12.66 -15.99 41.51
N LYS A 280 -13.26 -15.21 40.60
CA LYS A 280 -13.99 -15.75 39.45
C LYS A 280 -13.07 -16.45 38.46
N LEU A 281 -11.86 -15.93 38.23
CA LEU A 281 -10.85 -16.56 37.38
C LEU A 281 -10.31 -17.83 38.04
N ASP A 282 -10.11 -17.83 39.35
CA ASP A 282 -9.64 -18.95 40.16
C ASP A 282 -10.70 -20.05 40.27
N ASN A 283 -11.98 -19.69 40.40
CA ASN A 283 -13.08 -20.64 40.32
C ASN A 283 -13.20 -21.24 38.90
N LYS A 284 -12.96 -20.45 37.85
CA LYS A 284 -12.90 -20.96 36.47
C LYS A 284 -11.66 -21.83 36.23
N ALA A 285 -10.52 -21.47 36.80
CA ALA A 285 -9.28 -22.22 36.72
C ALA A 285 -9.38 -23.52 37.52
N SER A 286 -9.98 -23.49 38.70
CA SER A 286 -10.32 -24.66 39.51
C SER A 286 -11.34 -25.55 38.82
N GLN A 287 -12.31 -24.99 38.09
CA GLN A 287 -13.25 -25.75 37.26
C GLN A 287 -12.56 -26.45 36.06
N VAL A 288 -11.41 -25.92 35.61
CA VAL A 288 -10.52 -26.52 34.60
C VAL A 288 -9.49 -27.48 35.23
N GLN A 289 -9.09 -27.26 36.49
CA GLN A 289 -8.10 -28.07 37.20
C GLN A 289 -8.72 -29.29 37.90
N HIS A 290 -9.99 -29.21 38.32
CA HIS A 290 -10.82 -30.37 38.68
C HIS A 290 -11.11 -31.30 37.48
N GLN A 291 -10.88 -30.84 36.24
CA GLN A 291 -10.89 -31.69 35.05
C GLN A 291 -9.54 -32.35 34.75
N THR A 292 -8.44 -31.98 35.43
CA THR A 292 -7.09 -32.37 34.96
C THR A 292 -6.13 -32.89 36.05
N GLY A 293 -6.47 -32.88 37.36
CA GLY A 293 -5.39 -33.00 38.35
C GLY A 293 -5.64 -33.61 39.73
N SER A 294 -6.59 -34.54 39.92
CA SER A 294 -6.56 -35.37 41.13
C SER A 294 -7.23 -36.71 40.90
N ASN A 295 -6.43 -37.73 40.54
CA ASN A 295 -6.59 -39.11 41.01
C ASN A 295 -5.36 -39.95 40.56
N LYS A 296 -4.29 -39.90 41.36
CA LYS A 296 -3.78 -41.14 41.95
C LYS A 296 -4.31 -41.07 43.38
N ASP A 297 -5.33 -41.83 43.77
CA ASP A 297 -5.41 -43.28 43.67
C ASP A 297 -6.85 -43.76 43.37
N MET A 298 -6.93 -44.78 42.50
CA MET A 298 -8.13 -45.56 42.11
C MET A 298 -9.35 -44.75 41.67
N ILE A 299 -9.39 -44.40 40.37
CA ILE A 299 -10.63 -44.08 39.67
C ILE A 299 -11.47 -45.38 39.61
N PRO A 300 -12.74 -45.38 40.04
CA PRO A 300 -13.63 -46.52 39.90
C PRO A 300 -13.62 -47.02 38.45
N LEU A 301 -13.56 -48.34 38.24
CA LEU A 301 -13.51 -48.97 36.91
C LEU A 301 -14.57 -48.40 35.94
N GLU A 302 -15.73 -48.07 36.49
CA GLU A 302 -16.89 -47.50 35.81
C GLU A 302 -16.63 -46.10 35.24
N THR A 303 -15.84 -45.27 35.93
CA THR A 303 -15.50 -43.91 35.43
C THR A 303 -14.47 -43.96 34.30
N HIS A 304 -13.57 -44.94 34.33
CA HIS A 304 -12.65 -45.21 33.21
C HIS A 304 -13.40 -45.80 32.01
N GLU A 305 -14.40 -46.65 32.25
CA GLU A 305 -15.26 -47.19 31.20
C GLU A 305 -16.09 -46.07 30.54
N ASP A 306 -16.70 -45.18 31.32
CA ASP A 306 -17.38 -43.99 30.82
C ASP A 306 -16.45 -43.07 30.02
N GLU A 307 -15.21 -42.90 30.46
CA GLU A 307 -14.21 -42.09 29.77
C GLU A 307 -13.75 -42.71 28.45
N MET A 308 -13.58 -44.04 28.43
CA MET A 308 -13.33 -44.77 27.18
C MET A 308 -14.52 -44.70 26.24
N GLU A 309 -15.75 -44.75 26.76
CA GLU A 309 -16.97 -44.57 25.96
C GLU A 309 -17.00 -43.16 25.36
N ARG A 310 -16.71 -42.11 26.14
CA ARG A 310 -16.59 -40.73 25.64
C ARG A 310 -15.54 -40.59 24.55
N MET A 311 -14.33 -41.12 24.77
CA MET A 311 -13.28 -41.10 23.74
C MET A 311 -13.71 -41.86 22.47
N ARG A 312 -14.42 -42.99 22.60
CA ARG A 312 -14.97 -43.72 21.44
C ARG A 312 -15.96 -42.85 20.66
N HIS A 313 -16.83 -42.12 21.34
CA HIS A 313 -17.77 -41.18 20.72
C HIS A 313 -17.05 -40.02 20.04
N GLU A 314 -16.02 -39.44 20.68
CA GLU A 314 -15.23 -38.36 20.09
C GLU A 314 -14.46 -38.81 18.85
N VAL A 315 -13.82 -39.99 18.92
CA VAL A 315 -13.15 -40.59 17.76
C VAL A 315 -14.14 -40.87 16.63
N GLN A 316 -15.35 -41.33 16.96
CA GLN A 316 -16.40 -41.56 15.98
C GLN A 316 -16.88 -40.25 15.33
N GLN A 317 -17.07 -39.19 16.11
CA GLN A 317 -17.40 -37.86 15.59
C GLN A 317 -16.27 -37.29 14.71
N CYS A 318 -15.00 -37.48 15.10
CA CYS A 318 -13.87 -37.09 14.26
C CYS A 318 -13.86 -37.86 12.94
N LYS A 319 -14.16 -39.16 12.94
CA LYS A 319 -14.27 -39.96 11.71
C LYS A 319 -15.41 -39.47 10.81
N GLU A 320 -16.57 -39.17 11.38
CA GLU A 320 -17.71 -38.62 10.64
C GLU A 320 -17.40 -37.24 10.06
N PHE A 321 -16.68 -36.40 10.82
CA PHE A 321 -16.24 -35.09 10.35
C PHE A 321 -15.24 -35.20 9.20
N ILE A 322 -14.25 -36.10 9.32
CA ILE A 322 -13.28 -36.38 8.24
C ILE A 322 -14.02 -36.90 7.00
N HIS A 323 -15.00 -37.80 7.17
CA HIS A 323 -15.79 -38.32 6.07
C HIS A 323 -16.64 -37.22 5.41
N ALA A 324 -17.27 -36.34 6.19
CA ALA A 324 -18.01 -35.19 5.68
C ALA A 324 -17.10 -34.18 4.95
N GLN A 325 -15.90 -33.93 5.48
CA GLN A 325 -14.89 -33.10 4.82
C GLN A 325 -14.43 -33.73 3.50
N GLN A 326 -14.20 -35.05 3.47
CA GLN A 326 -13.86 -35.77 2.24
C GLN A 326 -14.99 -35.72 1.22
N GLN A 327 -16.25 -35.88 1.65
CA GLN A 327 -17.42 -35.74 0.78
C GLN A 327 -17.55 -34.32 0.22
N LEU A 328 -17.35 -33.29 1.04
CA LEU A 328 -17.36 -31.90 0.58
C LEU A 328 -16.20 -31.59 -0.37
N LEU A 329 -15.01 -32.15 -0.13
CA LEU A 329 -13.87 -32.01 -1.02
C LEU A 329 -14.12 -32.72 -2.35
N GLN A 330 -14.67 -33.93 -2.30
CA GLN A 330 -15.05 -34.69 -3.49
C GLN A 330 -16.18 -34.00 -4.23
N GLN A 331 -17.15 -33.42 -3.53
CA GLN A 331 -18.21 -32.58 -4.11
C GLN A 331 -17.64 -31.30 -4.71
N ARG A 332 -16.66 -30.63 -4.09
CA ARG A 332 -15.96 -29.46 -4.66
C ARG A 332 -15.16 -29.81 -5.92
N LEU A 333 -14.62 -31.02 -5.99
CA LEU A 333 -13.87 -31.51 -7.14
C LEU A 333 -14.78 -32.05 -8.26
N SER A 334 -15.98 -32.54 -7.91
CA SER A 334 -16.99 -33.04 -8.87
C SER A 334 -18.03 -32.00 -9.26
N THR A 335 -18.23 -30.94 -8.47
CA THR A 335 -18.72 -29.65 -8.96
C THR A 335 -17.58 -29.06 -9.74
N SER A 336 -17.52 -29.34 -11.04
CA SER A 336 -16.77 -28.51 -11.96
C SER A 336 -17.03 -27.06 -11.55
N PHE A 337 -15.97 -26.31 -11.20
CA PHE A 337 -16.03 -24.86 -11.30
C PHE A 337 -16.72 -24.59 -12.64
N ASP A 338 -17.78 -23.80 -12.62
CA ASP A 338 -18.53 -23.48 -13.82
C ASP A 338 -17.51 -23.10 -14.89
N ASP A 339 -17.30 -23.98 -15.89
CA ASP A 339 -16.16 -23.90 -16.81
C ASP A 339 -16.17 -22.55 -17.54
N GLU A 340 -17.36 -21.96 -17.66
CA GLU A 340 -17.63 -20.62 -18.15
C GLU A 340 -17.02 -19.51 -17.29
N THR A 341 -17.09 -19.61 -15.96
CA THR A 341 -16.53 -18.60 -15.05
C THR A 341 -15.00 -18.65 -15.04
N ALA A 342 -14.43 -19.86 -15.05
CA ALA A 342 -12.99 -20.06 -15.16
C ALA A 342 -12.45 -19.63 -16.54
N ALA A 343 -13.20 -19.92 -17.61
CA ALA A 343 -12.89 -19.46 -18.96
C ALA A 343 -12.95 -17.94 -19.08
N LEU A 344 -13.95 -17.28 -18.48
CA LEU A 344 -14.09 -15.82 -18.51
C LEU A 344 -12.92 -15.10 -17.80
N LEU A 345 -12.51 -15.59 -16.63
CA LEU A 345 -11.36 -15.03 -15.90
C LEU A 345 -10.04 -15.24 -16.65
N ASN A 346 -9.85 -16.41 -17.28
CA ASN A 346 -8.70 -16.65 -18.17
C ASN A 346 -8.75 -15.78 -19.43
N ASP A 347 -9.92 -15.59 -20.02
CA ASP A 347 -10.10 -14.76 -21.21
C ASP A 347 -9.81 -13.28 -20.88
N CYS A 348 -10.25 -12.77 -19.73
CA CYS A 348 -9.89 -11.44 -19.27
C CYS A 348 -8.38 -11.26 -19.07
N TYR A 349 -7.71 -12.21 -18.41
CA TYR A 349 -6.25 -12.14 -18.18
C TYR A 349 -5.46 -12.23 -19.50
N THR A 350 -5.85 -13.14 -20.39
CA THR A 350 -5.19 -13.28 -21.70
C THR A 350 -5.44 -12.07 -22.61
N LEU A 351 -6.58 -11.40 -22.48
CA LEU A 351 -6.90 -10.20 -23.24
C LEU A 351 -6.09 -8.98 -22.76
N GLU A 352 -5.91 -8.82 -21.45
CA GLU A 352 -5.03 -7.79 -20.86
C GLU A 352 -3.57 -8.00 -21.31
N GLU A 353 -3.07 -9.23 -21.25
CA GLU A 353 -1.71 -9.56 -21.69
C GLU A 353 -1.52 -9.33 -23.21
N LYS A 354 -2.54 -9.65 -24.02
CA LYS A 354 -2.54 -9.37 -25.46
C LYS A 354 -2.55 -7.88 -25.77
N GLU A 355 -3.28 -7.08 -25.00
CA GLU A 355 -3.31 -5.63 -25.15
C GLU A 355 -1.95 -5.02 -24.79
N ARG A 356 -1.36 -5.44 -23.66
CA ARG A 356 0.00 -5.06 -23.26
C ARG A 356 1.03 -5.37 -24.34
N LEU A 357 1.01 -6.59 -24.89
CA LEU A 357 1.94 -6.99 -25.95
C LEU A 357 1.75 -6.17 -27.23
N LYS A 358 0.51 -5.77 -27.55
CA LYS A 358 0.20 -4.91 -28.69
C LYS A 358 0.74 -3.50 -28.50
N GLU A 359 0.77 -2.98 -27.27
CA GLU A 359 1.39 -1.70 -26.94
C GLU A 359 2.92 -1.77 -27.03
N GLU A 360 3.53 -2.80 -26.47
CA GLU A 360 4.98 -3.04 -26.60
C GLU A 360 5.40 -3.17 -28.07
N TRP A 361 4.61 -3.89 -28.88
CA TRP A 361 4.86 -4.03 -30.31
C TRP A 361 4.73 -2.70 -31.06
N ARG A 362 3.75 -1.86 -30.70
CA ARG A 362 3.61 -0.50 -31.26
C ARG A 362 4.82 0.36 -30.94
N LEU A 363 5.31 0.30 -29.70
CA LEU A 363 6.51 1.03 -29.27
C LEU A 363 7.74 0.56 -30.05
N PHE A 364 7.88 -0.76 -30.24
CA PHE A 364 8.96 -1.34 -31.02
C PHE A 364 8.94 -0.87 -32.48
N GLU A 365 7.78 -0.87 -33.14
CA GLU A 365 7.68 -0.42 -34.53
C GLU A 365 7.93 1.10 -34.66
N GLU A 366 7.55 1.89 -33.65
CA GLU A 366 7.90 3.30 -33.59
C GLU A 366 9.41 3.53 -33.44
N GLN A 367 10.08 2.76 -32.57
CA GLN A 367 11.54 2.80 -32.46
C GLN A 367 12.21 2.45 -33.77
N LYS A 368 11.76 1.38 -34.44
CA LYS A 368 12.25 0.97 -35.76
C LYS A 368 12.05 2.08 -36.80
N ARG A 369 10.89 2.73 -36.82
CA ARG A 369 10.61 3.89 -37.68
C ARG A 369 11.54 5.07 -37.37
N ASN A 370 11.89 5.29 -36.12
CA ASN A 370 12.83 6.35 -35.72
C ASN A 370 14.25 6.04 -36.19
N PHE A 371 14.73 4.82 -35.98
CA PHE A 371 16.03 4.39 -36.51
C PHE A 371 16.11 4.49 -38.03
N GLU A 372 15.03 4.15 -38.75
CA GLU A 372 14.96 4.30 -40.21
C GLU A 372 15.09 5.77 -40.63
N LYS A 373 14.45 6.69 -39.91
CA LYS A 373 14.55 8.13 -40.15
C LYS A 373 15.95 8.66 -39.85
N GLU A 374 16.53 8.28 -38.71
CA GLU A 374 17.90 8.64 -38.36
C GLU A 374 18.89 8.13 -39.41
N ARG A 375 18.76 6.87 -39.82
CA ARG A 375 19.59 6.28 -40.89
C ARG A 375 19.50 7.06 -42.19
N LYS A 376 18.30 7.50 -42.60
CA LYS A 376 18.12 8.37 -43.77
C LYS A 376 18.79 9.73 -43.58
N ASN A 377 18.60 10.37 -42.42
CA ASN A 377 19.21 11.66 -42.10
C ASN A 377 20.75 11.59 -42.12
N PHE A 378 21.34 10.54 -41.54
CA PHE A 378 22.79 10.33 -41.59
C PHE A 378 23.29 10.10 -43.00
N THR A 379 22.57 9.32 -43.81
CA THR A 379 22.91 9.09 -45.21
C THR A 379 22.85 10.38 -46.01
N GLU A 380 21.82 11.19 -45.82
CA GLU A 380 21.66 12.49 -46.48
C GLU A 380 22.75 13.48 -46.05
N ALA A 381 23.07 13.55 -44.75
CA ALA A 381 24.15 14.36 -44.23
C ALA A 381 25.51 13.96 -44.83
N ALA A 382 25.78 12.67 -44.98
CA ALA A 382 27.00 12.17 -45.61
C ALA A 382 27.07 12.54 -47.11
N ILE A 383 25.95 12.42 -47.85
CA ILE A 383 25.88 12.86 -49.25
C ILE A 383 26.10 14.36 -49.36
N ARG A 384 25.48 15.16 -48.49
CA ARG A 384 25.64 16.61 -48.46
C ARG A 384 27.09 17.01 -48.19
N LEU A 385 27.72 16.41 -47.18
CA LEU A 385 29.12 16.64 -46.87
C LEU A 385 30.03 16.25 -48.06
N GLY A 386 29.70 15.16 -48.77
CA GLY A 386 30.40 14.77 -49.99
C GLY A 386 30.29 15.80 -51.12
N ARG A 387 29.11 16.43 -51.29
CA ARG A 387 28.91 17.52 -52.26
C ARG A 387 29.68 18.77 -51.87
N GLU A 388 29.64 19.16 -50.60
CA GLU A 388 30.37 20.32 -50.06
C GLU A 388 31.89 20.14 -50.21
N LYS A 389 32.41 18.93 -49.91
CA LYS A 389 33.82 18.60 -50.14
C LYS A 389 34.22 18.70 -51.62
N ARG A 390 33.39 18.17 -52.52
CA ARG A 390 33.64 18.27 -53.97
C ARG A 390 33.66 19.73 -54.43
N ALA A 391 32.68 20.54 -54.00
CA ALA A 391 32.64 21.96 -54.33
C ALA A 391 33.89 22.70 -53.84
N PHE A 392 34.35 22.38 -52.62
CA PHE A 392 35.60 22.95 -52.10
C PHE A 392 36.83 22.52 -52.90
N ASP A 393 36.90 21.26 -53.32
CA ASP A 393 37.99 20.77 -54.19
C ASP A 393 37.96 21.43 -55.57
N ASP A 394 36.78 21.65 -56.14
CA ASP A 394 36.57 22.36 -57.42
C ASP A 394 36.99 23.83 -57.29
N ASP A 395 36.59 24.52 -56.21
CA ASP A 395 37.00 25.91 -55.92
C ASP A 395 38.52 26.01 -55.76
N ARG A 396 39.14 25.03 -55.08
CA ARG A 396 40.60 24.93 -54.94
C ARG A 396 41.28 24.70 -56.29
N ALA A 397 40.74 23.83 -57.13
CA ALA A 397 41.27 23.57 -58.47
C ALA A 397 41.13 24.81 -59.38
N ALA A 398 39.99 25.49 -59.33
CA ALA A 398 39.75 26.74 -60.04
C ALA A 398 40.69 27.85 -59.56
N TRP A 399 40.94 27.92 -58.25
CA TRP A 399 41.91 28.84 -57.67
C TRP A 399 43.32 28.57 -58.20
N PHE A 400 43.79 27.31 -58.20
CA PHE A 400 45.09 26.94 -58.76
C PHE A 400 45.18 27.21 -60.26
N LYS A 401 44.12 26.90 -61.03
CA LYS A 401 44.03 27.21 -62.46
C LYS A 401 44.16 28.72 -62.70
N ASN A 402 43.45 29.53 -61.92
CA ASN A 402 43.53 30.99 -62.02
C ASN A 402 44.91 31.50 -61.62
N GLN A 403 45.54 30.96 -60.56
CA GLN A 403 46.92 31.28 -60.21
C GLN A 403 47.89 30.96 -61.35
N PHE A 404 47.80 29.77 -61.95
CA PHE A 404 48.65 29.35 -63.07
C PHE A 404 48.47 30.25 -64.30
N LEU A 405 47.22 30.53 -64.70
CA LEU A 405 46.92 31.39 -65.83
C LEU A 405 47.43 32.83 -65.62
N ASN A 406 47.33 33.36 -64.39
CA ASN A 406 47.85 34.69 -64.06
C ASN A 406 49.39 34.74 -63.95
N LEU A 407 50.06 33.61 -63.75
CA LEU A 407 51.53 33.49 -63.69
C LEU A 407 52.17 33.20 -65.06
N THR A 408 51.37 32.86 -66.08
CA THR A 408 51.88 32.50 -67.41
C THR A 408 52.14 33.79 -68.23
N PRO A 409 53.39 34.14 -68.60
CA PRO A 409 53.73 35.46 -69.15
C PRO A 409 53.33 35.70 -70.63
N TYR A 410 52.38 34.96 -71.20
CA TYR A 410 52.11 34.96 -72.65
C TYR A 410 50.69 35.36 -73.06
N THR A 411 50.02 36.23 -72.30
CA THR A 411 48.75 36.82 -72.73
C THR A 411 48.80 38.34 -72.77
N ASP A 412 49.81 38.89 -73.43
CA ASP A 412 49.70 40.24 -73.99
C ASP A 412 50.42 40.32 -75.35
N ARG A 413 49.85 39.66 -76.36
CA ARG A 413 50.16 39.98 -77.77
C ARG A 413 49.09 39.47 -78.73
N ARG A 414 47.99 40.23 -78.86
CA ARG A 414 47.42 40.68 -80.14
C ARG A 414 46.03 41.27 -79.93
N ARG A 415 45.97 42.59 -79.98
CA ARG A 415 44.80 43.34 -80.42
C ARG A 415 44.70 43.17 -81.94
N CYS A 416 43.55 42.74 -82.48
CA CYS A 416 42.96 43.25 -83.73
C CYS A 416 41.72 42.46 -84.19
N SER A 417 40.66 43.24 -84.44
CA SER A 417 39.77 43.17 -85.61
C SER A 417 38.64 42.14 -85.69
N SER A 418 37.45 42.73 -85.74
CA SER A 418 36.37 42.54 -86.73
C SER A 418 35.58 41.23 -86.80
N SER A 419 34.27 41.47 -86.96
CA SER A 419 33.30 40.75 -87.79
C SER A 419 32.24 39.96 -87.04
N ASP A 420 31.03 40.46 -87.23
CA ASP A 420 29.74 39.78 -87.37
C ASP A 420 29.77 38.26 -87.60
N GLY A 421 28.79 37.59 -86.97
CA GLY A 421 28.36 36.25 -87.34
C GLY A 421 27.46 35.58 -86.29
N GLN A 422 26.14 35.76 -86.44
CA GLN A 422 25.05 34.77 -86.20
C GLN A 422 24.91 34.11 -84.81
N SER A 423 23.77 34.34 -84.13
CA SER A 423 22.64 33.37 -83.98
C SER A 423 22.84 32.36 -82.82
N ALA A 424 21.89 32.00 -81.95
CA ALA A 424 20.58 32.47 -81.55
C ALA A 424 20.23 31.74 -80.23
N PHE A 425 19.34 32.34 -79.43
CA PHE A 425 18.68 31.80 -78.24
C PHE A 425 19.55 31.51 -77.00
N SER A 426 19.43 32.33 -75.96
CA SER A 426 18.43 32.05 -74.91
C SER A 426 18.46 33.13 -73.84
N ILE A 427 17.27 33.39 -73.34
CA ILE A 427 16.84 34.50 -72.49
C ILE A 427 17.43 34.37 -71.07
N LYS A 428 17.99 35.49 -70.58
CA LYS A 428 18.00 36.05 -69.20
C LYS A 428 18.02 35.03 -68.04
N SER A 429 18.93 35.10 -67.07
CA SER A 429 19.23 36.30 -66.27
C SER A 429 20.44 36.09 -65.35
N GLU A 430 21.41 37.00 -65.44
CA GLU A 430 22.21 37.50 -64.31
C GLU A 430 21.34 38.49 -63.47
N PRO A 431 21.71 38.91 -62.22
CA PRO A 431 23.08 39.24 -61.82
C PRO A 431 23.57 38.78 -60.44
N GLU A 432 24.90 38.62 -60.41
CA GLU A 432 25.85 39.07 -59.40
C GLU A 432 25.35 39.45 -58.00
N ILE A 433 25.98 38.86 -56.97
CA ILE A 433 26.67 39.68 -55.96
C ILE A 433 28.05 39.07 -55.65
N ARG A 434 29.07 39.88 -55.96
CA ARG A 434 30.48 39.76 -55.64
C ARG A 434 30.77 39.33 -54.21
N MET A 435 31.74 38.42 -54.12
CA MET A 435 32.58 38.19 -52.96
C MET A 435 33.48 39.40 -52.67
N SER A 436 33.57 39.78 -51.39
CA SER A 436 34.71 40.53 -50.87
C SER A 436 35.61 39.59 -50.07
N SER A 437 36.83 39.44 -50.60
CA SER A 437 37.97 38.78 -49.97
C SER A 437 38.46 39.62 -48.78
N VAL A 438 38.65 38.98 -47.62
CA VAL A 438 39.59 39.45 -46.60
C VAL A 438 40.46 38.29 -46.17
N LYS A 439 41.76 38.48 -46.39
CA LYS A 439 42.88 37.58 -46.09
C LYS A 439 42.96 37.32 -44.58
N ALA A 440 43.03 36.04 -44.19
CA ALA A 440 43.51 35.64 -42.88
C ALA A 440 45.04 35.41 -42.93
N HIS A 441 45.73 36.04 -41.99
CA HIS A 441 47.16 35.93 -41.77
C HIS A 441 47.57 34.52 -41.31
N LYS A 442 48.71 34.05 -41.82
CA LYS A 442 49.46 32.91 -41.30
C LYS A 442 49.87 33.18 -39.85
N ALA A 443 49.56 32.25 -38.95
CA ALA A 443 50.31 32.06 -37.72
C ALA A 443 50.69 30.58 -37.57
N LYS A 444 51.92 30.39 -37.13
CA LYS A 444 52.76 29.20 -37.23
C LYS A 444 52.32 28.12 -36.25
N ALA A 445 52.55 26.87 -36.65
CA ALA A 445 52.54 25.72 -35.77
C ALA A 445 53.54 25.91 -34.62
N SER A 446 53.10 25.59 -33.40
CA SER A 446 53.95 25.35 -32.24
C SER A 446 53.64 23.96 -31.71
N THR A 447 54.68 23.13 -31.71
CA THR A 447 54.70 21.73 -31.31
C THR A 447 54.70 21.58 -29.78
N TYR A 448 54.19 20.44 -29.31
CA TYR A 448 54.27 19.85 -27.96
C TYR A 448 53.49 20.51 -26.81
N THR A 449 52.49 19.77 -26.29
CA THR A 449 52.62 19.04 -25.01
C THR A 449 51.59 17.91 -24.95
N THR A 450 52.08 16.68 -24.88
CA THR A 450 51.36 15.45 -24.56
C THR A 450 50.80 15.55 -23.13
N PHE A 451 49.50 15.38 -22.94
CA PHE A 451 48.93 14.99 -21.65
C PHE A 451 48.05 13.76 -21.82
N SER A 452 48.49 12.72 -21.12
CA SER A 452 47.90 11.40 -21.06
C SER A 452 46.58 11.41 -20.28
N THR A 453 45.55 10.77 -20.84
CA THR A 453 44.37 10.36 -20.09
C THR A 453 44.68 9.11 -19.24
N PRO A 454 44.13 9.01 -18.01
CA PRO A 454 44.36 7.84 -17.17
C PRO A 454 43.62 6.62 -17.71
N LYS A 455 44.26 5.47 -17.52
CA LYS A 455 43.85 4.13 -17.95
C LYS A 455 42.49 3.76 -17.38
N SER A 456 41.59 3.30 -18.26
CA SER A 456 40.41 2.53 -17.89
C SER A 456 40.85 1.20 -17.30
N SER A 457 40.67 1.04 -15.99
CA SER A 457 40.84 -0.25 -15.34
C SER A 457 39.52 -1.01 -15.35
N ARG A 458 39.58 -2.19 -15.98
CA ARG A 458 38.75 -3.37 -15.73
C ARG A 458 37.32 -3.34 -16.29
N SER A 459 37.24 -3.90 -17.50
CA SER A 459 36.06 -4.55 -18.09
C SER A 459 35.32 -5.41 -17.05
N THR A 460 34.07 -5.08 -16.78
CA THR A 460 33.10 -6.03 -16.26
C THR A 460 32.26 -6.46 -17.45
N ALA A 461 32.52 -7.66 -17.96
CA ALA A 461 31.68 -8.29 -18.96
C ALA A 461 30.25 -8.42 -18.40
N ALA A 462 29.25 -8.16 -19.26
CA ALA A 462 27.86 -8.49 -18.94
C ALA A 462 27.75 -9.99 -18.61
N PRO A 463 26.94 -10.39 -17.60
CA PRO A 463 26.80 -11.79 -17.24
C PRO A 463 26.27 -12.58 -18.43
N SER A 464 26.86 -13.76 -18.67
CA SER A 464 26.39 -14.68 -19.70
C SER A 464 24.95 -15.08 -19.39
N THR A 465 24.15 -15.34 -20.42
CA THR A 465 22.76 -15.82 -20.28
C THR A 465 22.68 -17.03 -19.35
N THR A 466 23.67 -17.93 -19.40
CA THR A 466 23.81 -19.08 -18.50
C THR A 466 23.94 -18.74 -17.02
N ASP A 467 24.59 -17.62 -16.66
CA ASP A 467 24.74 -17.20 -15.25
C ASP A 467 23.43 -16.63 -14.70
N LEU A 468 22.64 -15.99 -15.57
CA LEU A 468 21.30 -15.50 -15.27
C LEU A 468 20.33 -16.65 -14.99
N TYR A 469 20.35 -17.72 -15.81
CA TYR A 469 19.51 -18.90 -15.60
C TYR A 469 19.89 -19.69 -14.33
N ARG A 470 21.17 -19.69 -13.94
CA ARG A 470 21.62 -20.31 -12.68
C ARG A 470 21.18 -19.48 -11.46
N THR A 471 21.29 -18.15 -11.55
CA THR A 471 20.85 -17.21 -10.50
C THR A 471 19.34 -17.26 -10.28
N LEU A 472 18.57 -17.47 -11.35
CA LEU A 472 17.11 -17.65 -11.31
C LEU A 472 16.67 -19.08 -10.97
N ARG A 473 17.61 -20.00 -10.67
CA ARG A 473 17.38 -21.42 -10.33
C ARG A 473 16.57 -22.20 -11.39
N LEU A 474 16.69 -21.83 -12.66
CA LEU A 474 16.00 -22.48 -13.77
C LEU A 474 16.79 -23.69 -14.34
N ILE A 475 18.02 -23.90 -13.88
CA ILE A 475 18.86 -25.06 -14.22
C ILE A 475 19.27 -25.75 -12.91
N PRO A 476 18.97 -27.04 -12.71
CA PRO A 476 19.42 -27.79 -11.54
C PRO A 476 20.96 -27.93 -11.53
N ASP A 477 21.60 -27.59 -10.42
CA ASP A 477 23.05 -27.69 -10.27
C ASP A 477 23.50 -29.15 -10.22
N CYS A 478 24.12 -29.63 -11.30
CA CYS A 478 24.86 -30.90 -11.30
C CYS A 478 26.36 -30.63 -11.15
N SER A 479 26.90 -30.83 -9.95
CA SER A 479 28.26 -31.40 -9.79
C SER A 479 28.51 -31.97 -8.39
N SER A 480 28.69 -33.30 -8.38
CA SER A 480 29.57 -34.14 -7.55
C SER A 480 29.52 -34.01 -6.01
N SER A 481 28.99 -35.02 -5.31
CA SER A 481 29.72 -36.24 -4.89
C SER A 481 30.77 -35.98 -3.80
N MET A 482 30.43 -36.30 -2.53
CA MET A 482 31.23 -37.13 -1.62
C MET A 482 30.34 -37.66 -0.47
N HIS A 483 30.07 -38.96 -0.53
CA HIS A 483 29.85 -39.94 0.56
C HIS A 483 28.80 -39.69 1.67
N SER A 484 27.75 -40.52 1.67
CA SER A 484 27.61 -41.57 2.69
C SER A 484 26.65 -42.66 2.19
N ASN A 485 27.15 -43.90 2.16
CA ASN A 485 26.38 -45.10 1.85
C ASN A 485 25.37 -45.37 2.97
N GLN A 486 24.09 -45.56 2.62
CA GLN A 486 23.30 -46.58 3.30
C GLN A 486 22.23 -47.15 2.36
N VAL A 487 22.49 -48.42 2.04
CA VAL A 487 21.68 -49.39 1.34
C VAL A 487 20.35 -49.58 2.08
N TRP A 488 19.23 -49.50 1.37
CA TRP A 488 18.04 -50.32 1.63
C TRP A 488 17.44 -50.74 0.29
N GLN A 489 17.53 -52.04 0.04
CA GLN A 489 17.02 -52.73 -1.13
C GLN A 489 15.49 -52.70 -1.13
N GLU A 490 14.92 -52.45 -2.31
CA GLU A 490 13.59 -52.92 -2.67
C GLU A 490 13.55 -54.45 -2.63
N SER A 491 12.49 -55.00 -2.07
CA SER A 491 12.10 -56.39 -2.29
C SER A 491 10.59 -56.41 -2.46
N SER A 492 10.18 -56.36 -3.73
CA SER A 492 8.87 -56.80 -4.18
C SER A 492 9.02 -58.23 -4.66
N THR A 493 8.43 -59.19 -3.96
CA THR A 493 8.14 -60.52 -4.51
C THR A 493 6.82 -61.02 -3.97
N SER A 494 5.87 -61.16 -4.91
CA SER A 494 4.91 -62.26 -5.08
C SER A 494 4.13 -62.77 -3.87
N GLY A 495 2.80 -62.67 -4.00
CA GLY A 495 1.91 -63.60 -3.31
C GLY A 495 2.04 -65.02 -3.87
N ASP A 496 1.71 -65.99 -3.03
CA ASP A 496 0.72 -67.03 -3.34
C ASP A 496 0.41 -67.86 -2.09
N GLU A 497 -0.87 -68.22 -2.00
CA GLU A 497 -1.48 -69.45 -1.48
C GLU A 497 -1.38 -69.88 0.01
N ASP A 498 -2.58 -70.14 0.54
CA ASP A 498 -3.02 -71.27 1.36
C ASP A 498 -2.57 -71.43 2.83
N ILE A 499 -3.45 -70.98 3.75
CA ILE A 499 -4.32 -71.78 4.66
C ILE A 499 -4.90 -70.89 5.75
#